data_AF-A0A970X5G2-F1
#
_entry.id   AF-A0A970X5G2-F1
#
_cell.length_a   1.000
_cell.length_b   1.000
_cell.length_c   1.000
_cell.angle_alpha   90.00
_cell.angle_beta   90.00
_cell.angle_gamma   90.00
#
_symmetry.space_group_name_H-M   'P 1'
#
loop_
_entity.id
_entity.type
_entity.pdbx_description
1 polymer ?
#
loop_
_entity_poly.entity_id
_entity_poly.type
_entity_poly.pdbx_seq_one_letter_code
_entity_poly.pdbx_strand_id
1 'polypeptide(L)'
;MQTWKTNWTTSKQHYIDWWAGKGLVLTMWEACRKEGAPHVPVTPPSAGDDLQARWLDPGLRADFCHYELATASLKADLLPVVNTQLGPGSLAAILGANLEAREDTIWIREPENWDGRIVLDPANPWWQRHVALLNACKERAQGRYLVGLPDLMEGLDVLAS
;
A
#
# COMPACT_ATOMS: atom_id res chain seq x y z
N MET A 1 -20.09 5.82 1.62
CA MET A 1 -19.17 4.68 1.78
C MET A 1 -19.51 3.98 3.08
N GLN A 2 -19.74 2.67 3.07
CA GLN A 2 -20.03 1.89 4.28
C GLN A 2 -18.77 1.13 4.69
N THR A 3 -17.91 1.80 5.45
CA THR A 3 -16.63 1.26 5.87
C THR A 3 -16.73 0.35 7.08
N TRP A 4 -15.72 -0.48 7.32
CA TRP A 4 -15.54 -1.19 8.59
C TRP A 4 -15.26 -0.26 9.78
N LYS A 5 -14.78 0.96 9.51
CA LYS A 5 -14.64 2.00 10.53
C LYS A 5 -16.00 2.58 10.87
N THR A 6 -16.40 2.48 12.14
CA THR A 6 -17.70 2.95 12.64
C THR A 6 -17.78 4.47 12.81
N ASN A 7 -16.66 5.14 13.11
CA ASN A 7 -16.59 6.59 13.28
C ASN A 7 -16.00 7.33 12.07
N TRP A 8 -16.20 6.80 10.84
CA TRP A 8 -15.59 7.33 9.61
C TRP A 8 -15.84 8.82 9.39
N THR A 9 -17.09 9.28 9.54
CA THR A 9 -17.45 10.69 9.31
C THR A 9 -16.69 11.62 10.24
N THR A 10 -16.57 11.25 11.53
CA THR A 10 -15.83 12.02 12.54
C THR A 10 -14.34 12.07 12.19
N SER A 11 -13.71 10.91 11.95
CA SER A 11 -12.28 10.88 11.64
C SER A 11 -11.94 11.60 10.35
N LYS A 12 -12.78 11.48 9.32
CA LYS A 12 -12.62 12.26 8.08
C LYS A 12 -12.61 13.77 8.37
N GLN A 13 -13.52 14.25 9.21
CA GLN A 13 -13.55 15.66 9.57
C GLN A 13 -12.32 16.08 10.37
N HIS A 14 -11.86 15.26 11.33
CA HIS A 14 -10.62 15.53 12.07
C HIS A 14 -9.41 15.70 11.14
N TYR A 15 -9.27 14.84 10.12
CA TYR A 15 -8.19 14.98 9.14
C TYR A 15 -8.30 16.27 8.32
N ILE A 16 -9.52 16.65 7.88
CA ILE A 16 -9.74 17.89 7.13
C ILE A 16 -9.39 19.11 7.98
N ASP A 17 -9.85 19.12 9.24
CA ASP A 17 -9.57 20.22 10.17
C ASP A 17 -8.08 20.31 10.49
N TRP A 18 -7.44 19.16 10.78
CA TRP A 18 -6.02 19.10 11.09
C TRP A 18 -5.17 19.57 9.91
N TRP A 19 -5.53 19.19 8.68
CA TRP A 19 -4.87 19.69 7.46
C TRP A 19 -5.01 21.20 7.30
N ALA A 20 -6.11 21.79 7.78
CA ALA A 20 -6.33 23.22 7.84
C ALA A 20 -5.71 23.91 9.09
N GLY A 21 -4.87 23.19 9.86
CA GLY A 21 -4.22 23.70 11.07
C GLY A 21 -5.15 23.83 12.28
N LYS A 22 -6.26 23.08 12.32
CA LYS A 22 -7.28 23.13 13.38
C LYS A 22 -7.48 21.76 14.03
N GLY A 23 -7.67 21.73 15.34
CA GLY A 23 -7.96 20.48 16.05
C GLY A 23 -6.78 19.51 16.08
N LEU A 24 -7.09 18.22 16.27
CA LEU A 24 -6.11 17.13 16.38
C LEU A 24 -6.64 15.87 15.68
N VAL A 25 -5.69 15.02 15.25
CA VAL A 25 -5.93 13.66 14.76
C VAL A 25 -5.25 12.70 15.72
N LEU A 26 -5.99 11.72 16.24
CA LEU A 26 -5.41 10.65 17.05
C LEU A 26 -5.25 9.39 16.20
N THR A 27 -4.05 9.15 15.69
CA THR A 27 -3.77 8.06 14.73
C THR A 27 -2.46 7.33 15.07
N MET A 28 -2.15 6.26 14.32
CA MET A 28 -0.90 5.50 14.38
C MET A 28 -0.55 4.99 12.99
N TRP A 29 0.72 4.66 12.76
CA TRP A 29 1.22 4.21 11.44
C TRP A 29 0.58 2.89 10.99
N GLU A 30 0.55 1.88 11.87
CA GLU A 30 -0.06 0.58 11.61
C GLU A 30 -1.18 0.30 12.61
N ALA A 31 -2.28 -0.24 12.12
CA ALA A 31 -3.38 -0.62 12.99
C ALA A 31 -3.01 -1.84 13.82
N CYS A 32 -3.19 -1.74 15.15
CA CYS A 32 -3.14 -2.92 16.01
C CYS A 32 -4.21 -3.95 15.57
N ARG A 33 -3.99 -5.24 15.86
CA ARG A 33 -5.02 -6.26 15.68
C ARG A 33 -6.25 -5.93 16.54
N LYS A 34 -7.42 -6.07 15.95
CA LYS A 34 -8.71 -5.95 16.63
C LYS A 34 -8.89 -7.09 17.61
N GLU A 35 -9.52 -6.79 18.75
CA GLU A 35 -10.00 -7.81 19.67
C GLU A 35 -11.24 -8.52 19.12
N GLY A 36 -11.25 -9.85 19.24
CA GLY A 36 -12.34 -10.72 18.78
C GLY A 36 -12.30 -10.99 17.27
N ALA A 37 -13.48 -11.27 16.69
CA ALA A 37 -13.60 -11.65 15.29
C ALA A 37 -13.16 -10.52 14.32
N PRO A 38 -12.61 -10.86 13.14
CA PRO A 38 -12.35 -9.91 12.08
C PRO A 38 -13.65 -9.26 11.57
N HIS A 39 -13.54 -8.15 10.84
CA HIS A 39 -14.68 -7.44 10.24
C HIS A 39 -15.41 -8.26 9.19
N VAL A 40 -14.72 -9.24 8.59
CA VAL A 40 -15.28 -10.25 7.68
C VAL A 40 -14.49 -11.55 7.85
N PRO A 41 -15.08 -12.74 7.67
CA PRO A 41 -14.32 -13.98 7.67
C PRO A 41 -13.19 -13.94 6.63
N VAL A 42 -11.95 -14.14 7.07
CA VAL A 42 -10.74 -14.13 6.24
C VAL A 42 -9.76 -15.18 6.72
N THR A 43 -9.01 -15.76 5.79
CA THR A 43 -7.89 -16.66 6.07
C THR A 43 -6.57 -15.90 5.87
N PRO A 44 -5.56 -16.11 6.73
CA PRO A 44 -4.24 -15.52 6.50
C PRO A 44 -3.67 -16.01 5.16
N PRO A 45 -3.31 -15.11 4.23
CA PRO A 45 -2.63 -15.50 3.00
C PRO A 45 -1.20 -15.95 3.29
N SER A 46 -0.64 -16.78 2.40
CA SER A 46 0.73 -17.30 2.52
C SER A 46 1.39 -17.36 1.15
N ALA A 47 2.65 -16.94 1.10
CA ALA A 47 3.52 -17.08 -0.06
C ALA A 47 4.43 -18.33 0.03
N GLY A 48 4.40 -19.05 1.15
CA GLY A 48 5.46 -20.00 1.49
C GLY A 48 6.83 -19.31 1.50
N ASP A 49 7.81 -19.94 0.85
CA ASP A 49 9.19 -19.44 0.72
C ASP A 49 9.40 -18.55 -0.53
N ASP A 50 8.34 -18.27 -1.31
CA ASP A 50 8.43 -17.43 -2.50
C ASP A 50 8.41 -15.94 -2.13
N LEU A 51 9.61 -15.39 -1.92
CA LEU A 51 9.81 -13.97 -1.60
C LEU A 51 9.31 -13.04 -2.73
N GLN A 52 9.46 -13.45 -3.99
CA GLN A 52 9.02 -12.65 -5.13
C GLN A 52 7.49 -12.57 -5.15
N ALA A 53 6.80 -13.69 -4.93
CA ALA A 53 5.34 -13.69 -4.80
C ALA A 53 4.89 -12.87 -3.59
N ARG A 54 5.52 -13.04 -2.42
CA ARG A 54 5.16 -12.32 -1.19
C ARG A 54 5.13 -10.81 -1.38
N TRP A 55 6.13 -10.28 -2.08
CA TRP A 55 6.33 -8.85 -2.22
C TRP A 55 5.69 -8.26 -3.48
N LEU A 56 5.73 -9.00 -4.58
CA LEU A 56 5.47 -8.44 -5.91
C LEU A 56 4.24 -9.07 -6.57
N ASP A 57 3.72 -10.23 -6.15
CA ASP A 57 2.49 -10.75 -6.75
C ASP A 57 1.28 -9.85 -6.40
N PRO A 58 0.61 -9.22 -7.39
CA PRO A 58 -0.47 -8.27 -7.11
C PRO A 58 -1.66 -8.89 -6.38
N GLY A 59 -2.00 -10.14 -6.70
CA GLY A 59 -3.14 -10.83 -6.09
C GLY A 59 -2.87 -11.13 -4.64
N LEU A 60 -1.71 -11.74 -4.36
CA LEU A 60 -1.28 -12.11 -3.03
C LEU A 60 -1.05 -10.87 -2.15
N ARG A 61 -0.43 -9.81 -2.68
CA ARG A 61 -0.30 -8.52 -1.98
C ARG A 61 -1.67 -7.95 -1.60
N ALA A 62 -2.62 -7.97 -2.53
CA ALA A 62 -3.97 -7.50 -2.25
C ALA A 62 -4.69 -8.39 -1.21
N ASP A 63 -4.43 -9.70 -1.17
CA ASP A 63 -4.91 -10.60 -0.11
C ASP A 63 -4.29 -10.25 1.25
N PHE A 64 -2.98 -10.00 1.32
CA PHE A 64 -2.31 -9.56 2.55
C PHE A 64 -2.91 -8.25 3.06
N CYS A 65 -3.02 -7.23 2.20
CA CYS A 65 -3.62 -5.95 2.55
C CYS A 65 -5.08 -6.11 3.04
N HIS A 66 -5.87 -6.96 2.38
CA HIS A 66 -7.25 -7.22 2.78
C HIS A 66 -7.32 -7.91 4.15
N TYR A 67 -6.48 -8.92 4.38
CA TYR A 67 -6.39 -9.65 5.64
C TYR A 67 -5.97 -8.75 6.80
N GLU A 68 -4.95 -7.91 6.60
CA GLU A 68 -4.48 -6.94 7.59
C GLU A 68 -5.61 -6.01 8.01
N LEU A 69 -6.30 -5.40 7.05
CA LEU A 69 -7.35 -4.45 7.37
C LEU A 69 -8.64 -5.12 7.90
N ALA A 70 -8.96 -6.34 7.44
CA ALA A 70 -10.08 -7.13 7.96
C ALA A 70 -9.90 -7.49 9.44
N THR A 71 -8.66 -7.54 9.92
CA THR A 71 -8.30 -7.89 11.30
C THR A 71 -7.81 -6.69 12.09
N ALA A 72 -7.83 -5.48 11.51
CA ALA A 72 -7.34 -4.25 12.10
C ALA A 72 -8.35 -3.61 13.06
N SER A 73 -7.84 -3.04 14.15
CA SER A 73 -8.57 -2.12 15.02
C SER A 73 -8.61 -0.74 14.38
N LEU A 74 -9.78 -0.35 13.86
CA LEU A 74 -10.00 0.95 13.20
C LEU A 74 -10.53 2.03 14.16
N LYS A 75 -10.14 1.96 15.44
CA LYS A 75 -10.52 2.92 16.49
C LYS A 75 -9.82 4.28 16.28
N ALA A 76 -10.10 5.25 17.15
CA ALA A 76 -9.58 6.61 17.06
C ALA A 76 -9.73 7.19 15.64
N ASP A 77 -8.70 7.81 15.09
CA ASP A 77 -8.70 8.35 13.72
C ASP A 77 -7.95 7.48 12.72
N LEU A 78 -7.64 6.21 13.02
CA LEU A 78 -7.06 5.32 12.02
C LEU A 78 -7.93 5.24 10.77
N LEU A 79 -7.34 5.51 9.61
CA LEU A 79 -8.03 5.44 8.32
C LEU A 79 -8.17 3.97 7.88
N PRO A 80 -9.34 3.56 7.35
CA PRO A 80 -9.48 2.24 6.75
C PRO A 80 -8.85 2.29 5.35
N VAL A 81 -7.52 2.24 5.25
CA VAL A 81 -6.78 2.37 3.99
C VAL A 81 -5.72 1.28 3.89
N VAL A 82 -5.56 0.70 2.70
CA VAL A 82 -4.48 -0.27 2.42
C VAL A 82 -3.28 0.40 1.77
N ASN A 83 -2.07 -0.05 2.12
CA ASN A 83 -0.83 0.42 1.51
C ASN A 83 -0.49 -0.40 0.26
N THR A 84 -0.36 0.26 -0.89
CA THR A 84 -0.16 -0.37 -2.20
C THR A 84 1.23 -0.15 -2.80
N GLN A 85 2.20 0.35 -2.03
CA GLN A 85 3.59 0.52 -2.47
C GLN A 85 4.24 -0.81 -2.91
N LEU A 86 5.21 -0.75 -3.83
CA LEU A 86 6.00 -1.87 -4.36
C LEU A 86 7.40 -2.02 -3.71
N GLY A 87 7.73 -1.15 -2.78
CA GLY A 87 9.01 -1.05 -2.08
C GLY A 87 9.29 0.42 -1.73
N PRO A 88 10.32 0.69 -0.91
CA PRO A 88 10.87 2.03 -0.76
C PRO A 88 11.42 2.48 -2.11
N GLY A 89 10.69 3.34 -2.83
CA GLY A 89 11.06 3.85 -4.16
C GLY A 89 10.30 3.26 -5.35
N SER A 90 8.99 3.00 -5.18
CA SER A 90 8.12 2.52 -6.25
C SER A 90 8.24 3.33 -7.56
N LEU A 91 8.50 4.64 -7.51
CA LEU A 91 8.68 5.46 -8.70
C LEU A 91 9.97 5.14 -9.47
N ALA A 92 11.08 4.85 -8.79
CA ALA A 92 12.32 4.48 -9.48
C ALA A 92 12.13 3.19 -10.30
N ALA A 93 11.43 2.21 -9.73
CA ALA A 93 11.07 0.98 -10.45
C ALA A 93 10.17 1.26 -11.66
N ILE A 94 9.12 2.08 -11.48
CA ILE A 94 8.24 2.52 -12.58
C ILE A 94 9.03 3.21 -13.70
N LEU A 95 10.12 3.91 -13.36
CA LEU A 95 10.96 4.65 -14.30
C LEU A 95 12.14 3.83 -14.86
N GLY A 96 12.28 2.56 -14.49
CA GLY A 96 13.23 1.62 -15.12
C GLY A 96 14.19 0.91 -14.18
N ALA A 97 14.22 1.23 -12.88
CA ALA A 97 15.01 0.49 -11.91
C ALA A 97 14.44 -0.92 -11.66
N ASN A 98 15.28 -1.83 -11.14
CA ASN A 98 14.88 -3.19 -10.84
C ASN A 98 14.56 -3.38 -9.36
N LEU A 99 13.57 -4.22 -9.05
CA LEU A 99 13.23 -4.61 -7.68
C LEU A 99 13.79 -5.99 -7.35
N GLU A 100 14.36 -6.10 -6.16
CA GLU A 100 14.96 -7.33 -5.63
C GLU A 100 14.32 -7.68 -4.27
N ALA A 101 13.49 -8.71 -4.26
CA ALA A 101 12.86 -9.23 -3.05
C ALA A 101 13.88 -9.86 -2.08
N ARG A 102 13.82 -9.46 -0.81
CA ARG A 102 14.56 -10.04 0.32
C ARG A 102 13.63 -10.45 1.46
N GLU A 103 14.16 -11.10 2.48
CA GLU A 103 13.35 -11.63 3.60
C GLU A 103 12.68 -10.54 4.44
N ASP A 104 13.25 -9.34 4.47
CA ASP A 104 12.81 -8.22 5.28
C ASP A 104 12.37 -7.00 4.46
N THR A 105 12.77 -6.93 3.19
CA THR A 105 12.55 -5.74 2.35
C THR A 105 12.57 -6.04 0.85
N ILE A 106 12.41 -4.99 0.05
CA ILE A 106 12.63 -4.96 -1.39
C ILE A 106 13.72 -3.92 -1.65
N TRP A 107 14.81 -4.32 -2.31
CA TRP A 107 15.87 -3.41 -2.72
C TRP A 107 15.63 -2.90 -4.13
N ILE A 108 16.01 -1.65 -4.37
CA ILE A 108 16.09 -1.07 -5.71
C ILE A 108 17.51 -1.22 -6.22
N ARG A 109 17.62 -1.56 -7.50
CA ARG A 109 18.87 -1.72 -8.21
C ARG A 109 18.85 -0.87 -9.46
N GLU A 110 19.93 -0.12 -9.66
CA GLU A 110 20.23 0.57 -10.90
C GLU A 110 20.14 -0.42 -12.09
N PRO A 111 19.54 -0.03 -13.22
CA PRO A 111 19.54 -0.88 -14.40
C PRO A 111 20.94 -0.96 -15.02
N GLU A 112 21.37 -2.17 -15.42
CA GLU A 112 22.74 -2.43 -15.90
C GLU A 112 23.21 -1.53 -17.06
N ASN A 113 22.28 -1.02 -17.88
CA ASN A 113 22.57 -0.21 -19.07
C ASN A 113 21.72 1.07 -19.11
N TRP A 114 21.73 1.85 -18.02
CA TRP A 114 20.99 3.11 -17.98
C TRP A 114 21.61 4.16 -18.92
N ASP A 115 20.78 4.74 -19.79
CA ASP A 115 21.19 5.76 -20.76
C ASP A 115 20.95 7.21 -20.28
N GLY A 116 20.58 7.37 -19.01
CA GLY A 116 20.28 8.66 -18.39
C GLY A 116 18.89 9.23 -18.71
N ARG A 117 18.08 8.56 -19.55
CA ARG A 117 16.73 9.05 -19.88
C ARG A 117 15.73 8.59 -18.83
N ILE A 118 14.91 9.54 -18.38
CA ILE A 118 13.80 9.29 -17.47
C ILE A 118 12.51 9.47 -18.27
N VAL A 119 11.89 8.34 -18.65
CA VAL A 119 10.67 8.33 -19.46
C VAL A 119 9.70 7.34 -18.83
N LEU A 120 8.46 7.77 -18.61
CA LEU A 120 7.41 6.86 -18.19
C LEU A 120 7.04 5.94 -19.37
N ASP A 121 7.21 4.64 -19.17
CA ASP A 121 6.78 3.60 -20.11
C ASP A 121 5.62 2.80 -19.48
N PRO A 122 4.37 2.91 -19.97
CA PRO A 122 3.28 2.07 -19.50
C PRO A 122 3.46 0.57 -19.77
N ALA A 123 4.42 0.18 -20.62
CA ALA A 123 4.84 -1.21 -20.80
C ALA A 123 5.85 -1.69 -19.76
N ASN A 124 6.39 -0.79 -18.91
CA ASN A 124 7.27 -1.15 -17.81
C ASN A 124 6.59 -2.20 -16.90
N PRO A 125 7.28 -3.31 -16.56
CA PRO A 125 6.67 -4.39 -15.79
C PRO A 125 6.24 -3.95 -14.39
N TRP A 126 6.97 -3.04 -13.75
CA TRP A 126 6.64 -2.50 -12.43
C TRP A 126 5.44 -1.55 -12.50
N TRP A 127 5.31 -0.74 -13.54
CA TRP A 127 4.09 0.04 -13.80
C TRP A 127 2.87 -0.86 -13.91
N GLN A 128 2.92 -1.87 -14.78
CA GLN A 128 1.79 -2.79 -14.99
C GLN A 128 1.42 -3.54 -13.70
N ARG A 129 2.44 -3.98 -12.95
CA ARG A 129 2.26 -4.68 -11.67
C ARG A 129 1.65 -3.80 -10.60
N HIS A 130 2.04 -2.53 -10.53
CA HIS A 130 1.45 -1.56 -9.61
C HIS A 130 -0.03 -1.30 -9.93
N VAL A 131 -0.35 -1.09 -11.21
CA VAL A 131 -1.75 -0.93 -11.67
C VAL A 131 -2.57 -2.18 -11.35
N ALA A 132 -2.02 -3.37 -11.58
CA ALA A 132 -2.66 -4.63 -11.23
C ALA A 132 -2.93 -4.74 -9.71
N LEU A 133 -1.99 -4.32 -8.87
CA LEU A 133 -2.15 -4.31 -7.41
C LEU A 133 -3.28 -3.36 -6.98
N LEU A 134 -3.30 -2.13 -7.52
CA LEU A 134 -4.35 -1.16 -7.23
C LEU A 134 -5.75 -1.69 -7.60
N ASN A 135 -5.88 -2.34 -8.76
CA ASN A 135 -7.13 -2.96 -9.20
C ASN A 135 -7.52 -4.14 -8.28
N ALA A 136 -6.58 -5.03 -7.96
CA ALA A 136 -6.81 -6.17 -7.07
C ALA A 136 -7.23 -5.73 -5.65
N CYS A 137 -6.64 -4.66 -5.12
CA CYS A 137 -7.04 -4.05 -3.85
C CYS A 137 -8.45 -3.44 -3.95
N LYS A 138 -8.76 -2.74 -5.03
CA LYS A 138 -10.08 -2.13 -5.26
C LYS A 138 -11.19 -3.19 -5.32
N GLU A 139 -10.93 -4.31 -5.99
CA GLU A 139 -11.85 -5.45 -6.08
C GLU A 139 -12.14 -6.05 -4.69
N ARG A 140 -11.13 -6.23 -3.84
CA ARG A 140 -11.29 -6.73 -2.46
C ARG A 140 -11.95 -5.72 -1.53
N ALA A 141 -11.71 -4.43 -1.76
CA ALA A 141 -12.26 -3.35 -0.96
C ALA A 141 -13.78 -3.35 -0.97
N GLN A 142 -14.40 -3.47 -2.15
CA GLN A 142 -15.87 -3.41 -2.33
C GLN A 142 -16.50 -2.23 -1.55
N GLY A 143 -15.80 -1.09 -1.46
CA GLY A 143 -16.23 0.09 -0.73
C GLY A 143 -16.16 0.03 0.80
N ARG A 144 -15.60 -1.04 1.40
CA ARG A 144 -15.44 -1.21 2.86
C ARG A 144 -14.21 -0.51 3.43
N TYR A 145 -13.27 -0.16 2.56
CA TYR A 145 -12.06 0.57 2.87
C TYR A 145 -11.52 1.26 1.61
N LEU A 146 -10.54 2.15 1.80
CA LEU A 146 -9.87 2.92 0.77
C LEU A 146 -8.66 2.16 0.23
N VAL A 147 -8.39 2.32 -1.06
CA VAL A 147 -7.11 1.95 -1.66
C VAL A 147 -6.21 3.17 -1.55
N GLY A 148 -5.08 3.04 -0.85
CA GLY A 148 -4.13 4.13 -0.67
C GLY A 148 -3.55 4.57 -2.00
N LEU A 149 -3.25 5.87 -2.12
CA LEU A 149 -2.30 6.31 -3.13
C LEU A 149 -0.96 5.69 -2.75
N PRO A 150 -0.27 4.99 -3.67
CA PRO A 150 0.99 4.38 -3.32
C PRO A 150 2.02 5.44 -2.97
N ASP A 151 2.87 5.10 -2.00
CA ASP A 151 4.08 5.87 -1.78
C ASP A 151 4.99 5.71 -2.99
N LEU A 152 5.25 6.84 -3.66
CA LEU A 152 6.05 6.89 -4.87
C LEU A 152 7.52 7.20 -4.57
N MET A 153 7.85 7.77 -3.40
CA MET A 153 9.12 8.43 -3.11
C MET A 153 9.37 9.66 -4.02
N GLU A 154 9.93 10.74 -3.48
CA GLU A 154 10.03 12.02 -4.20
C GLU A 154 11.46 12.43 -4.59
N GLY A 155 11.56 13.20 -5.69
CA GLY A 155 12.73 14.04 -5.98
C GLY A 155 14.05 13.28 -6.16
N LEU A 156 15.08 13.71 -5.40
CA LEU A 156 16.45 13.21 -5.54
C LEU A 156 16.61 11.78 -5.01
N ASP A 157 15.76 11.35 -4.07
CA ASP A 157 15.79 9.98 -3.55
C ASP A 157 15.47 8.96 -4.65
N VAL A 158 14.56 9.31 -5.56
CA VAL A 158 14.25 8.49 -6.75
C VAL A 158 15.42 8.43 -7.72
N LEU A 159 16.15 9.53 -7.90
CA LEU A 159 17.32 9.59 -8.79
C LEU A 159 18.52 8.80 -8.25
N ALA A 160 18.65 8.68 -6.93
CA ALA A 160 19.75 7.99 -6.26
C ALA A 160 19.51 6.48 -6.06
N SER A 161 18.37 5.95 -6.53
CA SER A 161 17.93 4.56 -6.35
C SER A 161 18.48 3.60 -7.40
#